data_AF-A0A8D3XZT3-F1
#
_entry.id   AF-A0A8D3XZT3-F1
#
_cell.length_a   1.000
_cell.length_b   1.000
_cell.length_c   1.000
_cell.angle_alpha   90.00
_cell.angle_beta   90.00
_cell.angle_gamma   90.00
#
_symmetry.space_group_name_H-M   'P 1'
#
loop_
_entity.id
_entity.type
_entity.pdbx_description
1 polymer ?
#
loop_
_entity_poly.entity_id
_entity_poly.type
_entity_poly.pdbx_seq_one_letter_code
_entity_poly.pdbx_strand_id
1 'polypeptide(L)'
;MNDSNAFPAAMPACPRLLLLSGSELLESAMRQHLQGTLDHRLQRCTSPRADQLRCDLVLLDPASYTPDEAMRLLRRAEYTPLALVNAAPEQAETLVEAHPWVRGVFYRGTSRQGFTVGIHKLLGGNDWLPRGLTERLVSRYRQLTPISQGIDQLTVREKQILALAGKGLSNAEIGRSLHLSTHTIKSHIHNALRKLGASNRAQGASMVLAYVCEPSL
;
A
#
# COMPACT_ATOMS: atom_id res chain seq x y z
N MET A 1 -1.65 -15.65 -16.54
CA MET A 1 -3.10 -15.44 -16.70
C MET A 1 -3.65 -15.02 -15.36
N ASN A 2 -3.93 -13.73 -15.17
CA ASN A 2 -4.86 -13.28 -14.13
C ASN A 2 -5.46 -11.95 -14.60
N ASP A 3 -6.34 -12.04 -15.58
CA ASP A 3 -7.30 -10.99 -15.91
C ASP A 3 -8.35 -10.99 -14.79
N SER A 4 -8.29 -10.04 -13.84
CA SER A 4 -9.41 -9.73 -12.91
C SER A 4 -9.10 -8.49 -12.04
N ASN A 5 -8.79 -7.34 -12.64
CA ASN A 5 -8.99 -6.05 -11.96
C ASN A 5 -9.35 -4.94 -12.95
N ALA A 6 -10.06 -5.31 -14.02
CA ALA A 6 -10.50 -4.40 -15.05
C ALA A 6 -11.67 -3.57 -14.54
N PHE A 7 -11.35 -2.47 -13.86
CA PHE A 7 -12.27 -1.35 -13.64
C PHE A 7 -12.75 -0.82 -15.01
N PRO A 8 -13.98 -0.30 -15.12
CA PRO A 8 -14.57 0.06 -16.41
C PRO A 8 -13.68 1.01 -17.21
N ALA A 9 -13.38 0.64 -18.46
CA ALA A 9 -12.48 1.36 -19.36
C ALA A 9 -13.09 2.64 -19.99
N ALA A 10 -14.35 2.97 -19.66
CA ALA A 10 -15.06 4.13 -20.17
C ALA A 10 -15.56 5.00 -19.01
N MET A 11 -15.29 6.31 -19.10
CA MET A 11 -15.74 7.27 -18.10
C MET A 11 -17.28 7.30 -18.08
N PRO A 12 -17.92 7.11 -16.90
CA PRO A 12 -19.37 7.18 -16.79
C PRO A 12 -19.86 8.60 -17.12
N ALA A 13 -21.02 8.71 -17.79
CA ALA A 13 -21.59 10.00 -18.19
C ALA A 13 -21.99 10.88 -16.99
N CYS A 14 -22.37 10.27 -15.86
CA CYS A 14 -22.69 10.96 -14.61
C CYS A 14 -22.15 10.12 -13.42
N PRO A 15 -20.86 10.24 -13.07
CA PRO A 15 -20.23 9.48 -11.99
C PRO A 15 -20.90 9.71 -10.62
N ARG A 16 -21.05 8.63 -9.88
CA ARG A 16 -21.41 8.58 -8.46
C ARG A 16 -20.14 8.65 -7.64
N LEU A 17 -19.97 9.74 -6.92
CA LEU A 17 -18.83 9.98 -6.05
C LEU A 17 -19.27 9.87 -4.59
N LEU A 18 -18.52 9.12 -3.78
CA LEU A 18 -18.77 9.01 -2.34
C LEU A 18 -17.64 9.67 -1.57
N LEU A 19 -17.92 10.78 -0.89
CA LEU A 19 -17.00 11.42 0.03
C LEU A 19 -17.15 10.85 1.44
N LEU A 20 -16.12 10.15 1.91
CA LEU A 20 -15.99 9.72 3.30
C LEU A 20 -15.28 10.82 4.08
N SER A 21 -16.05 11.71 4.72
CA SER A 21 -15.53 12.82 5.52
C SER A 21 -16.55 13.29 6.55
N GLY A 22 -16.04 13.71 7.71
CA GLY A 22 -16.81 14.44 8.74
C GLY A 22 -16.96 15.93 8.44
N SER A 23 -16.21 16.47 7.46
CA SER A 23 -16.16 17.90 7.15
C SER A 23 -17.18 18.30 6.09
N GLU A 24 -18.19 19.09 6.48
CA GLU A 24 -19.15 19.70 5.55
C GLU A 24 -18.51 20.78 4.66
N LEU A 25 -17.47 21.43 5.16
CA LEU A 25 -16.68 22.40 4.40
C LEU A 25 -15.94 21.71 3.24
N LEU A 26 -15.40 20.51 3.47
CA LEU A 26 -14.72 19.75 2.42
C LEU A 26 -15.71 19.32 1.33
N GLU A 27 -16.90 18.86 1.71
CA GLU A 27 -17.96 18.54 0.75
C GLU A 27 -18.35 19.77 -0.09
N SER A 28 -18.61 20.90 0.56
CA SER A 28 -19.00 22.14 -0.11
C SER A 28 -17.92 22.60 -1.10
N ALA A 29 -16.65 22.57 -0.67
CA ALA A 29 -15.51 22.89 -1.51
C ALA A 29 -15.41 21.93 -2.71
N MET A 30 -15.56 20.61 -2.50
CA MET A 30 -15.53 19.63 -3.60
C MET A 30 -16.66 19.85 -4.59
N ARG A 31 -17.90 20.06 -4.13
CA ARG A 31 -19.03 20.40 -5.02
C ARG A 31 -18.69 21.62 -5.87
N GLN A 32 -18.17 22.67 -5.26
CA GLN A 32 -17.76 23.88 -5.97
C GLN A 32 -16.61 23.65 -6.96
N HIS A 33 -15.63 22.81 -6.62
CA HIS A 33 -14.52 22.48 -7.52
C HIS A 33 -14.97 21.68 -8.75
N LEU A 34 -15.98 20.82 -8.58
CA LEU A 34 -16.51 19.96 -9.64
C LEU A 34 -17.62 20.62 -10.47
N GLN A 35 -18.26 21.67 -9.94
CA GLN A 35 -19.28 22.45 -10.65
C GLN A 35 -18.76 22.95 -12.01
N GLY A 36 -19.54 22.72 -13.05
CA GLY A 36 -19.24 23.16 -14.41
C GLY A 36 -18.12 22.38 -15.12
N THR A 37 -17.49 21.39 -14.46
CA THR A 37 -16.50 20.53 -15.13
C THR A 37 -17.04 19.16 -15.49
N LEU A 38 -17.82 18.54 -14.61
CA LEU A 38 -18.46 17.26 -14.89
C LEU A 38 -19.83 17.15 -14.22
N ASP A 39 -20.78 16.53 -14.90
CA ASP A 39 -22.06 16.18 -14.29
C ASP A 39 -21.84 15.01 -13.33
N HIS A 40 -22.24 15.14 -12.06
CA HIS A 40 -21.87 14.17 -11.03
C HIS A 40 -22.89 14.09 -9.90
N ARG A 41 -22.89 12.95 -9.22
CA ARG A 41 -23.63 12.73 -7.97
C ARG A 41 -22.67 12.53 -6.82
N LEU A 42 -22.31 13.62 -6.14
CA LEU A 42 -21.52 13.56 -4.91
C LEU A 42 -22.43 13.33 -3.70
N GLN A 43 -22.12 12.32 -2.90
CA GLN A 43 -22.74 12.06 -1.60
C GLN A 43 -21.66 12.05 -0.51
N ARG A 44 -21.88 12.76 0.60
CA ARG A 44 -21.04 12.65 1.79
C ARG A 44 -21.58 11.61 2.76
N CYS A 45 -20.69 10.87 3.40
CA CYS A 45 -21.01 9.97 4.50
C CYS A 45 -19.84 9.90 5.49
N THR A 46 -20.12 9.63 6.76
CA THR A 46 -19.10 9.34 7.78
C THR A 46 -18.93 7.85 8.04
N SER A 47 -19.98 7.06 7.81
CA SER A 47 -19.98 5.61 8.01
C SER A 47 -20.77 4.94 6.89
N PRO A 48 -20.10 4.49 5.82
CA PRO A 48 -20.77 4.01 4.62
C PRO A 48 -21.36 2.61 4.81
N ARG A 49 -22.60 2.46 4.36
CA ARG A 49 -23.24 1.16 4.18
C ARG A 49 -22.70 0.46 2.92
N ALA A 50 -22.86 -0.86 2.83
CA ALA A 50 -22.29 -1.66 1.72
C ALA A 50 -22.85 -1.28 0.34
N ASP A 51 -24.11 -0.84 0.28
CA ASP A 51 -24.78 -0.34 -0.92
C ASP A 51 -24.22 1.01 -1.39
N GLN A 52 -23.80 1.88 -0.47
CA GLN A 52 -23.24 3.19 -0.79
C GLN A 52 -21.83 3.08 -1.40
N LEU A 53 -21.07 2.04 -1.04
CA LEU A 53 -19.77 1.76 -1.62
C LEU A 53 -19.85 1.29 -3.08
N ARG A 54 -21.04 0.94 -3.59
CA ARG A 54 -21.26 0.70 -5.02
C ARG A 54 -21.36 2.02 -5.77
N CYS A 55 -20.24 2.72 -5.89
CA CYS A 55 -20.09 3.98 -6.60
C CYS A 55 -18.88 3.92 -7.55
N ASP A 56 -18.69 4.97 -8.35
CA ASP A 56 -17.64 4.99 -9.37
C ASP A 56 -16.27 5.39 -8.77
N LEU A 57 -16.28 6.21 -7.71
CA LEU A 57 -15.08 6.63 -7.02
C LEU A 57 -15.37 7.02 -5.56
N VAL A 58 -14.60 6.47 -4.64
CA VAL A 58 -14.59 6.84 -3.22
C VAL A 58 -13.50 7.89 -2.98
N LEU A 59 -13.86 8.98 -2.34
CA LEU A 59 -12.95 10.02 -1.86
C LEU A 59 -12.88 9.91 -0.34
N LEU A 60 -11.75 9.45 0.19
CA LEU A 60 -11.55 9.29 1.64
C LEU A 60 -10.75 10.47 2.18
N ASP A 61 -11.32 11.20 3.15
CA ASP A 61 -10.61 12.22 3.92
C ASP A 61 -10.03 11.59 5.21
N PRO A 62 -8.76 11.17 5.21
CA PRO A 62 -8.18 10.47 6.34
C PRO A 62 -7.97 11.39 7.55
N ALA A 63 -8.09 12.71 7.39
CA ALA A 63 -8.03 13.65 8.51
C ALA A 63 -9.32 13.64 9.35
N SER A 64 -10.43 13.10 8.82
CA SER A 64 -11.70 12.98 9.52
C SER A 64 -11.79 11.75 10.43
N TYR A 65 -10.81 10.86 10.42
CA TYR A 65 -10.87 9.56 11.09
C TYR A 65 -9.59 9.27 11.88
N THR A 66 -9.72 8.43 12.91
CA THR A 66 -8.54 7.82 13.52
C THR A 66 -7.84 6.88 12.53
N PRO A 67 -6.53 6.59 12.71
CA PRO A 67 -5.81 5.66 11.84
C PRO A 67 -6.51 4.30 11.69
N ASP A 68 -7.02 3.73 12.78
CA ASP A 68 -7.73 2.44 12.77
C ASP A 68 -9.06 2.49 12.03
N GLU A 69 -9.78 3.61 12.12
CA GLU A 69 -11.03 3.81 11.37
C GLU A 69 -10.77 3.97 9.87
N ALA A 70 -9.79 4.79 9.49
CA ALA A 70 -9.40 4.95 8.09
C ALA A 70 -8.98 3.60 7.47
N MET A 71 -8.21 2.83 8.23
CA MET A 71 -7.79 1.47 7.89
C MET A 71 -8.98 0.50 7.70
N ARG A 72 -9.98 0.56 8.58
CA ARG A 72 -11.23 -0.22 8.43
C ARG A 72 -12.05 0.20 7.21
N LEU A 73 -12.12 1.50 6.92
CA LEU A 73 -12.83 2.03 5.75
C LEU A 73 -12.16 1.60 4.45
N LEU A 74 -10.83 1.67 4.39
CA LEU A 74 -10.05 1.20 3.24
C LEU A 74 -10.35 -0.28 2.95
N ARG A 75 -10.23 -1.17 3.95
CA ARG A 75 -10.55 -2.60 3.76
C ARG A 75 -11.96 -2.85 3.23
N ARG A 76 -12.95 -2.05 3.65
CA ARG A 76 -14.34 -2.20 3.16
C ARG A 76 -14.52 -1.74 1.71
N ALA A 77 -13.66 -0.85 1.23
CA ALA A 77 -13.74 -0.24 -0.08
C ALA A 77 -12.76 -0.82 -1.12
N GLU A 78 -12.08 -1.93 -0.81
CA GLU A 78 -11.00 -2.53 -1.63
C GLU A 78 -11.37 -2.77 -3.09
N TYR A 79 -12.64 -3.11 -3.36
CA TYR A 79 -13.13 -3.38 -4.72
C TYR A 79 -13.67 -2.14 -5.45
N THR A 80 -13.55 -0.95 -4.86
CA THR A 80 -14.04 0.30 -5.44
C THR A 80 -12.85 1.23 -5.67
N PRO A 81 -12.76 1.93 -6.83
CA PRO A 81 -11.72 2.93 -7.02
C PRO A 81 -11.73 3.93 -5.87
N LEU A 82 -10.57 4.18 -5.26
CA LEU A 82 -10.45 5.04 -4.09
C LEU A 82 -9.31 6.04 -4.25
N ALA A 83 -9.58 7.27 -3.84
CA ALA A 83 -8.59 8.32 -3.71
C ALA A 83 -8.62 8.94 -2.31
N LEU A 84 -7.44 9.21 -1.76
CA LEU A 84 -7.28 9.99 -0.55
C LEU A 84 -7.39 11.49 -0.89
N VAL A 85 -8.13 12.23 -0.08
CA VAL A 85 -8.33 13.67 -0.25
C VAL A 85 -7.99 14.39 1.04
N ASN A 86 -7.54 15.65 0.95
CA ASN A 86 -7.17 16.44 2.13
C ASN A 86 -6.11 15.74 3.04
N ALA A 87 -5.32 14.84 2.45
CA ALA A 87 -4.35 14.03 3.17
C ALA A 87 -3.06 14.83 3.44
N ALA A 88 -2.44 14.59 4.60
CA ALA A 88 -1.07 15.00 4.85
C ALA A 88 -0.09 14.05 4.12
N PRO A 89 1.09 14.51 3.66
CA PRO A 89 2.03 13.68 2.91
C PRO A 89 2.41 12.37 3.61
N GLU A 90 2.75 12.42 4.90
CA GLU A 90 3.20 11.28 5.70
C GLU A 90 2.05 10.28 5.95
N GLN A 91 0.84 10.81 6.18
CA GLN A 91 -0.37 9.99 6.36
C GLN A 91 -0.72 9.28 5.04
N ALA A 92 -0.66 9.98 3.91
CA ALA A 92 -0.94 9.40 2.60
C ALA A 92 0.07 8.31 2.24
N GLU A 93 1.37 8.53 2.48
CA GLU A 93 2.41 7.52 2.29
C GLU A 93 2.09 6.25 3.08
N THR A 94 1.80 6.39 4.38
CA THR A 94 1.50 5.25 5.25
C THR A 94 0.28 4.45 4.77
N LEU A 95 -0.79 5.14 4.36
CA LEU A 95 -2.01 4.49 3.89
C LEU A 95 -1.84 3.79 2.53
N VAL A 96 -1.12 4.41 1.59
CA VAL A 96 -0.85 3.83 0.27
C VAL A 96 0.13 2.66 0.37
N GLU A 97 1.14 2.73 1.25
CA GLU A 97 2.03 1.60 1.51
C GLU A 97 1.27 0.38 2.03
N ALA A 98 0.31 0.59 2.93
CA ALA A 98 -0.52 -0.49 3.45
C ALA A 98 -1.62 -0.95 2.48
N HIS A 99 -2.04 -0.10 1.54
CA HIS A 99 -3.13 -0.36 0.58
C HIS A 99 -2.70 0.05 -0.83
N PRO A 100 -1.89 -0.78 -1.52
CA PRO A 100 -1.34 -0.42 -2.84
C PRO A 100 -2.40 -0.22 -3.94
N TRP A 101 -3.65 -0.65 -3.70
CA TRP A 101 -4.78 -0.45 -4.61
C TRP A 101 -5.38 0.97 -4.55
N VAL A 102 -4.95 1.82 -3.62
CA VAL A 102 -5.32 3.24 -3.60
C VAL A 102 -4.77 3.93 -4.86
N ARG A 103 -5.67 4.40 -5.72
CA ARG A 103 -5.30 4.90 -7.05
C ARG A 103 -5.05 6.42 -7.10
N GLY A 104 -5.51 7.15 -6.09
CA GLY A 104 -5.45 8.61 -6.07
C GLY A 104 -5.01 9.19 -4.73
N VAL A 105 -4.22 10.26 -4.75
CA VAL A 105 -3.88 11.06 -3.58
C VAL A 105 -3.94 12.54 -3.92
N PHE A 106 -4.74 13.29 -3.16
CA PHE A 106 -4.84 14.74 -3.19
C PHE A 106 -4.45 15.29 -1.83
N TYR A 107 -3.34 16.04 -1.79
CA TYR A 107 -2.88 16.67 -0.57
C TYR A 107 -3.73 17.88 -0.17
N ARG A 108 -3.58 18.30 1.08
CA ARG A 108 -4.06 19.61 1.54
C ARG A 108 -3.51 20.72 0.64
N GLY A 109 -4.37 21.60 0.17
CA GLY A 109 -3.99 22.69 -0.73
C GLY A 109 -3.83 22.30 -2.21
N THR A 110 -4.22 21.08 -2.61
CA THR A 110 -4.35 20.74 -4.04
C THR A 110 -5.20 21.80 -4.74
N SER A 111 -4.68 22.37 -5.83
CA SER A 111 -5.39 23.40 -6.58
C SER A 111 -6.68 22.84 -7.22
N ARG A 112 -7.67 23.70 -7.45
CA ARG A 112 -8.91 23.32 -8.16
C ARG A 112 -8.63 22.56 -9.44
N GLN A 113 -7.75 23.12 -10.29
CA GLN A 113 -7.42 22.52 -11.58
C GLN A 113 -6.76 21.15 -11.41
N GLY A 114 -5.82 21.01 -10.45
CA GLY A 114 -5.18 19.73 -10.16
C GLY A 114 -6.18 18.68 -9.68
N PHE A 115 -7.09 19.07 -8.79
CA PHE A 115 -8.16 18.19 -8.31
C PHE A 115 -9.06 17.74 -9.46
N THR A 116 -9.56 18.67 -10.27
CA THR A 116 -10.45 18.38 -11.40
C THR A 116 -9.80 17.46 -12.44
N VAL A 117 -8.54 17.72 -12.82
CA VAL A 117 -7.79 16.86 -13.73
C VAL A 117 -7.57 15.48 -13.14
N GLY A 118 -7.20 15.40 -11.85
CA GLY A 118 -7.01 14.12 -11.17
C GLY A 118 -8.27 13.28 -11.09
N ILE A 119 -9.42 13.89 -10.78
CA ILE A 119 -10.71 13.18 -10.77
C ILE A 119 -11.05 12.61 -12.15
N HIS A 120 -10.82 13.37 -13.24
CA HIS A 120 -11.01 12.85 -14.60
C HIS A 120 -10.07 11.67 -14.90
N LYS A 121 -8.81 11.74 -14.47
CA LYS A 121 -7.86 10.64 -14.65
C LYS A 121 -8.31 9.38 -13.92
N LEU A 122 -8.73 9.53 -12.66
CA LEU A 122 -9.23 8.43 -11.82
C LEU A 122 -10.48 7.78 -12.41
N LEU A 123 -11.46 8.57 -12.83
CA LEU A 123 -12.68 8.07 -13.48
C LEU A 123 -12.42 7.45 -14.85
N GLY A 124 -11.36 7.87 -15.54
CA GLY A 124 -10.86 7.23 -16.76
C GLY A 124 -9.98 5.99 -16.49
N GLY A 125 -9.90 5.50 -15.26
CA GLY A 125 -9.14 4.30 -14.89
C GLY A 125 -7.63 4.48 -14.78
N ASN A 126 -7.14 5.73 -14.69
CA ASN A 126 -5.72 6.05 -14.48
C ASN A 126 -5.45 6.47 -13.03
N ASP A 127 -4.21 6.35 -12.58
CA ASP A 127 -3.82 6.78 -11.24
C ASP A 127 -3.54 8.28 -11.20
N TRP A 128 -3.73 8.87 -10.01
CA TRP A 128 -3.34 10.24 -9.70
C TRP A 128 -2.51 10.25 -8.42
N LEU A 129 -1.20 10.07 -8.56
CA LEU A 129 -0.27 10.06 -7.44
C LEU A 129 0.67 11.27 -7.52
N PRO A 130 0.77 12.09 -6.45
CA PRO A 130 1.71 13.20 -6.39
C PRO A 130 3.14 12.71 -6.64
N ARG A 131 3.91 13.48 -7.41
CA ARG A 131 5.28 13.09 -7.82
C ARG A 131 6.16 12.66 -6.65
N GLY A 132 6.16 13.42 -5.55
CA GLY A 132 6.96 13.10 -4.37
C GLY A 132 6.57 11.77 -3.71
N LEU A 133 5.29 11.39 -3.73
CA LEU A 133 4.84 10.07 -3.26
C LEU A 133 5.35 8.98 -4.21
N THR A 134 5.17 9.15 -5.51
CA THR A 134 5.61 8.19 -6.53
C THR A 134 7.12 7.95 -6.46
N GLU A 135 7.93 9.01 -6.34
CA GLU A 135 9.39 8.90 -6.21
C GLU A 135 9.80 8.09 -4.97
N ARG A 136 9.12 8.27 -3.84
CA ARG A 136 9.39 7.52 -2.61
C ARG A 136 8.95 6.05 -2.72
N LEU A 137 7.76 5.79 -3.25
CA LEU A 137 7.27 4.43 -3.50
C LEU A 137 8.19 3.66 -4.46
N VAL A 138 8.59 4.28 -5.57
CA VAL A 138 9.53 3.68 -6.53
C VAL A 138 10.90 3.44 -5.88
N SER A 139 11.40 4.38 -5.08
CA SER A 139 12.67 4.22 -4.37
C SER A 139 12.64 3.05 -3.38
N ARG A 140 11.56 2.89 -2.61
CA ARG A 140 11.37 1.74 -1.73
C ARG A 140 11.24 0.43 -2.49
N TYR A 141 10.43 0.41 -3.55
CA TYR A 141 10.28 -0.79 -4.39
C TYR A 141 11.65 -1.26 -4.94
N ARG A 142 12.48 -0.33 -5.43
CA ARG A 142 13.84 -0.62 -5.88
C ARG A 142 14.75 -1.17 -4.78
N GLN A 143 14.51 -0.84 -3.51
CA GLN A 143 15.23 -1.43 -2.38
C GLN A 143 14.73 -2.84 -2.06
N LEU A 144 13.45 -3.13 -2.27
CA LEU A 144 12.85 -4.45 -2.02
C LEU A 144 13.14 -5.47 -3.14
N THR A 145 13.34 -5.05 -4.39
CA THR A 145 13.60 -5.98 -5.52
C THR A 145 14.87 -6.82 -5.35
N PRO A 146 16.04 -6.25 -4.98
CA PRO A 146 17.24 -7.05 -4.73
C PRO A 146 17.08 -8.00 -3.54
N ILE A 147 16.33 -7.57 -2.52
CA ILE A 147 16.07 -8.35 -1.30
C ILE A 147 15.20 -9.56 -1.61
N SER A 148 14.06 -9.36 -2.28
CA SER A 148 13.16 -10.43 -2.71
C SER A 148 13.86 -11.45 -3.61
N GLN A 149 14.62 -10.99 -4.62
CA GLN A 149 15.41 -11.90 -5.47
C GLN A 149 16.45 -12.70 -4.68
N GLY A 150 17.14 -12.07 -3.73
CA GLY A 150 18.10 -12.76 -2.85
C GLY A 150 17.42 -13.80 -1.96
N ILE A 151 16.22 -13.49 -1.45
CA ILE A 151 15.41 -14.38 -0.61
C ILE A 151 14.87 -15.56 -1.43
N ASP A 152 14.44 -15.35 -2.67
CA ASP A 152 13.98 -16.42 -3.56
C ASP A 152 15.10 -17.41 -3.92
N GLN A 153 16.36 -16.95 -3.94
CA GLN A 153 17.53 -17.80 -4.15
C GLN A 153 17.97 -18.58 -2.89
N LEU A 154 17.41 -18.26 -1.72
CA LEU A 154 17.67 -19.02 -0.51
C LEU A 154 16.98 -20.38 -0.57
N THR A 155 17.74 -21.41 -0.24
CA THR A 155 17.19 -22.74 0.02
C THR A 155 16.26 -22.72 1.24
N VAL A 156 15.35 -23.68 1.33
CA VAL A 156 14.47 -23.86 2.50
C VAL A 156 15.28 -23.88 3.80
N ARG A 157 16.46 -24.52 3.78
CA ARG A 157 17.32 -24.63 4.96
C ARG A 157 17.96 -23.30 5.37
N GLU A 158 18.40 -22.51 4.40
CA GLU A 158 18.95 -21.17 4.64
C GLU A 158 17.88 -20.23 5.21
N LYS A 159 16.64 -20.28 4.68
CA LYS A 159 15.49 -19.52 5.22
C LYS A 159 15.19 -19.91 6.68
N GLN A 160 15.12 -21.21 6.98
CA GLN A 160 14.90 -21.71 8.35
C GLN A 160 15.98 -21.23 9.32
N ILE A 161 17.26 -21.32 8.93
CA ILE A 161 18.38 -20.93 9.76
C ILE A 161 18.37 -19.42 10.04
N LEU A 162 18.14 -18.58 9.02
CA LEU A 162 18.05 -17.13 9.21
C LEU A 162 16.83 -16.72 10.03
N ALA A 163 15.69 -17.40 9.90
CA ALA A 163 14.51 -17.15 10.73
C ALA A 163 14.78 -17.46 12.22
N LEU A 164 15.44 -18.58 12.53
CA LEU A 164 15.84 -18.90 13.90
C LEU A 164 16.91 -17.94 14.43
N ALA A 165 17.85 -17.52 13.58
CA ALA A 165 18.83 -16.51 13.94
C ALA A 165 18.18 -15.14 14.25
N GLY A 166 17.10 -14.78 13.54
CA GLY A 166 16.31 -13.58 13.79
C GLY A 166 15.52 -13.62 15.10
N LYS A 167 15.21 -14.82 15.60
CA LYS A 167 14.65 -15.03 16.95
C LYS A 167 15.71 -14.96 18.06
N GLY A 168 16.96 -14.65 17.74
CA GLY A 168 18.06 -14.49 18.71
C GLY A 168 18.83 -15.76 19.04
N LEU A 169 18.54 -16.91 18.40
CA LEU A 169 19.24 -18.16 18.70
C LEU A 169 20.71 -18.13 18.24
N SER A 170 21.59 -18.69 19.05
CA SER A 170 22.98 -18.97 18.71
C SER A 170 23.10 -20.11 17.70
N ASN A 171 24.25 -20.21 17.02
CA ASN A 171 24.46 -21.30 16.03
C ASN A 171 24.41 -22.69 16.68
N ALA A 172 24.73 -22.80 17.98
CA ALA A 172 24.62 -24.04 18.74
C ALA A 172 23.16 -24.41 19.04
N GLU A 173 22.32 -23.43 19.38
CA GLU A 173 20.88 -23.62 19.57
C GLU A 173 20.15 -23.96 18.26
N ILE A 174 20.51 -23.27 17.17
CA ILE A 174 20.00 -23.57 15.83
C ILE A 174 20.42 -24.99 15.42
N GLY A 175 21.69 -25.35 15.62
CA GLY A 175 22.21 -26.69 15.33
C GLY A 175 21.45 -27.78 16.08
N ARG A 176 21.20 -27.58 17.38
CA ARG A 176 20.38 -28.49 18.19
C ARG A 176 18.94 -28.60 17.65
N SER A 177 18.29 -27.46 17.39
CA SER A 177 16.90 -27.41 16.91
C SER A 177 16.72 -28.08 15.54
N LEU A 178 17.75 -28.01 14.70
CA LEU A 178 17.71 -28.50 13.33
C LEU A 178 18.45 -29.83 13.14
N HIS A 179 18.99 -30.42 14.21
CA HIS A 179 19.84 -31.64 14.17
C HIS A 179 21.03 -31.50 13.21
N LEU A 180 21.74 -30.38 13.28
CA LEU A 180 22.92 -30.07 12.46
C LEU A 180 24.12 -29.65 13.31
N SER A 181 25.33 -29.87 12.78
CA SER A 181 26.55 -29.38 13.40
C SER A 181 26.63 -27.84 13.35
N THR A 182 27.28 -27.24 14.34
CA THR A 182 27.52 -25.78 14.36
C THR A 182 28.31 -25.29 13.16
N HIS A 183 29.21 -26.13 12.63
CA HIS A 183 29.97 -25.85 11.41
C HIS A 183 29.05 -25.77 10.19
N THR A 184 28.13 -26.73 10.03
CA THR A 184 27.13 -26.73 8.95
C THR A 184 26.24 -25.49 9.01
N ILE A 185 25.83 -25.06 10.22
CA ILE A 185 25.07 -23.81 10.40
C ILE A 185 25.87 -22.59 9.94
N LYS A 186 27.16 -22.47 10.32
CA LYS A 186 28.01 -21.36 9.87
C LYS A 186 28.10 -21.30 8.34
N SER A 187 28.26 -22.45 7.68
CA SER A 187 28.34 -22.53 6.22
C SER A 187 27.03 -22.10 5.54
N HIS A 188 25.87 -22.54 6.06
CA HIS A 188 24.58 -22.09 5.55
C HIS A 188 24.36 -20.59 5.76
N ILE A 189 24.72 -20.04 6.93
CA ILE A 189 24.62 -18.59 7.17
C ILE A 189 25.50 -17.82 6.18
N HIS A 190 26.75 -18.25 5.99
CA HIS A 190 27.65 -17.60 5.04
C HIS A 190 27.09 -17.59 3.61
N ASN A 191 26.59 -18.72 3.13
CA ASN A 191 25.99 -18.83 1.80
C ASN A 191 24.73 -17.97 1.68
N ALA A 192 23.89 -17.96 2.71
CA ALA A 192 22.69 -17.14 2.74
C ALA A 192 23.02 -15.64 2.73
N LEU A 193 23.99 -15.18 3.53
CA LEU A 193 24.42 -13.78 3.55
C LEU A 193 24.98 -13.33 2.20
N ARG A 194 25.77 -14.19 1.54
CA ARG A 194 26.28 -13.92 0.19
C ARG A 194 25.15 -13.77 -0.83
N LYS A 195 24.14 -14.65 -0.79
CA LYS A 195 22.96 -14.58 -1.68
C LYS A 195 22.11 -13.33 -1.43
N LEU A 196 22.00 -12.91 -0.17
CA LEU A 196 21.26 -11.70 0.23
C LEU A 196 22.04 -10.40 0.02
N GLY A 197 23.35 -10.46 -0.24
CA GLY A 197 24.22 -9.28 -0.19
C GLY A 197 24.28 -8.63 1.20
N ALA A 198 24.02 -9.41 2.26
CA ALA A 198 23.97 -8.93 3.63
C ALA A 198 25.36 -8.96 4.28
N SER A 199 25.74 -7.87 4.93
CA SER A 199 27.04 -7.68 5.57
C SER A 199 27.21 -8.50 6.85
N ASN A 200 26.11 -8.83 7.53
CA ASN A 200 26.15 -9.60 8.77
C ASN A 200 24.86 -10.40 9.04
N ARG A 201 24.92 -11.33 10.00
CA ARG A 201 23.79 -12.20 10.36
C ARG A 201 22.54 -11.45 10.81
N ALA A 202 22.68 -10.30 11.47
CA ALA A 202 21.54 -9.53 11.97
C ALA A 202 20.80 -8.88 10.80
N GLN A 203 21.54 -8.32 9.84
CA GLN A 203 20.99 -7.79 8.60
C GLN A 203 20.28 -8.88 7.78
N GLY A 204 20.94 -10.03 7.55
CA GLY A 204 20.34 -11.13 6.81
C GLY A 204 19.08 -11.71 7.48
N ALA A 205 19.07 -11.80 8.81
CA ALA A 205 17.89 -12.21 9.56
C ALA A 205 16.74 -11.19 9.46
N SER A 206 17.04 -9.90 9.57
CA SER A 206 16.05 -8.82 9.41
C SER A 206 15.40 -8.83 8.03
N MET A 207 16.19 -9.03 6.97
CA MET A 207 15.70 -9.12 5.59
C MET A 207 14.72 -10.28 5.40
N VAL A 208 15.04 -11.47 5.94
CA VAL A 208 14.15 -12.64 5.87
C VAL A 208 12.88 -12.43 6.68
N LEU A 209 12.97 -11.84 7.88
CA LEU A 209 11.80 -11.55 8.71
C LEU A 209 10.87 -10.51 8.07
N ALA A 210 11.42 -9.46 7.47
CA ALA A 210 10.65 -8.43 6.78
C ALA A 210 9.85 -9.00 5.60
N TYR A 211 10.43 -9.95 4.86
CA TYR A 211 9.79 -10.60 3.72
C TYR A 211 8.71 -11.62 4.14
N VAL A 212 8.96 -12.40 5.20
CA VAL A 212 7.98 -13.40 5.69
C VAL A 212 6.74 -12.74 6.35
N CYS A 213 6.84 -11.47 6.72
CA CYS A 213 5.72 -10.68 7.26
C CYS A 213 4.82 -10.06 6.18
N GLU A 214 5.18 -10.13 4.89
CA GLU A 214 4.20 -9.91 3.81
C GLU A 214 3.39 -11.20 3.66
N PRO A 215 2.06 -11.19 3.91
CA PRO A 215 1.25 -12.34 3.60
C PRO A 215 1.29 -12.51 2.08
N SER A 216 1.86 -13.62 1.63
CA SER A 216 1.65 -14.15 0.28
C SER A 216 0.17 -14.03 -0.07
N LEU A 217 -0.08 -13.29 -1.16
CA LEU A 217 -1.33 -13.10 -1.89
C LEU A 217 -2.33 -14.26 -1.79
#